data_AF-A0A819M5G6-F1
#
_entry.id   AF-A0A819M5G6-F1
#
_cell.length_a   1.000
_cell.length_b   1.000
_cell.length_c   1.000
_cell.angle_alpha   90.00
_cell.angle_beta   90.00
_cell.angle_gamma   90.00
#
_symmetry.space_group_name_H-M   'P 1'
#
loop_
_entity.id
_entity.type
_entity.pdbx_description
1 polymer ?
#
loop_
_entity_poly.entity_id
_entity_poly.type
_entity_poly.pdbx_seq_one_letter_code
_entity_poly.pdbx_strand_id
1 'polypeptide(L)'
;IWPWNDNLFNTYLSCVPNLEQLNIHRLFYISRITESFLNYDWFASIISTHLRILHRFHFYLRCFPPKNLTEYDTEKFLNQIKKKFIESHQDQYQSRLIIQHS
;
A
#
# COMPACT_ATOMS: atom_id res chain seq x y z
N ILE A 1 -8.36 -6.54 10.19
CA ILE A 1 -8.50 -5.35 9.33
C ILE A 1 -7.20 -4.58 9.51
N TRP A 2 -6.51 -4.25 8.42
CA TRP A 2 -5.23 -3.52 8.37
C TRP A 2 -5.00 -2.58 9.57
N PRO A 3 -3.82 -2.55 10.24
CA PRO A 3 -2.48 -3.03 9.81
C PRO A 3 -1.96 -4.30 10.54
N TRP A 4 -2.82 -5.22 10.98
CA TRP A 4 -2.40 -6.34 11.87
C TRP A 4 -1.32 -7.31 11.32
N ASN A 5 -1.00 -7.29 10.02
CA ASN A 5 -0.03 -8.23 9.42
C ASN A 5 1.37 -7.63 9.20
N ASP A 6 1.61 -6.41 9.64
CA ASP A 6 2.86 -5.69 9.38
C ASP A 6 4.06 -6.37 10.05
N ASN A 7 3.87 -6.92 11.25
CA ASN A 7 4.91 -7.67 11.96
C ASN A 7 5.35 -8.91 11.19
N LEU A 8 4.40 -9.68 10.63
CA LEU A 8 4.73 -10.87 9.83
C LEU A 8 5.49 -10.46 8.56
N PHE A 9 5.06 -9.37 7.92
CA PHE A 9 5.74 -8.83 6.75
C PHE A 9 7.16 -8.33 7.07
N ASN A 10 7.34 -7.65 8.21
CA ASN A 10 8.62 -7.20 8.72
C ASN A 10 9.58 -8.37 8.96
N THR A 11 9.13 -9.42 9.65
CA THR A 11 9.92 -10.64 9.84
C THR A 11 10.31 -11.28 8.52
N TYR A 12 9.37 -11.39 7.57
CA TYR A 12 9.65 -11.96 6.26
C TYR A 12 10.73 -11.19 5.51
N LEU A 13 10.63 -9.85 5.43
CA LEU A 13 11.61 -9.03 4.72
C LEU A 13 13.00 -9.08 5.37
N SER A 14 13.09 -9.26 6.70
CA SER A 14 14.37 -9.43 7.38
C SER A 14 15.15 -10.68 6.93
N CYS A 15 14.45 -11.68 6.39
CA CYS A 15 15.06 -12.92 5.89
C CYS A 15 15.50 -12.82 4.41
N VAL A 16 15.11 -11.77 3.68
CA VAL A 16 15.40 -11.60 2.24
C VAL A 16 15.98 -10.22 1.92
N PRO A 17 17.11 -9.81 2.53
CA PRO A 17 17.63 -8.44 2.42
C PRO A 17 18.08 -8.04 1.00
N ASN A 18 18.38 -9.03 0.15
CA ASN A 18 18.88 -8.81 -1.22
C ASN A 18 17.75 -8.84 -2.27
N LEU A 19 16.52 -8.51 -1.89
CA LEU A 19 15.39 -8.50 -2.81
C LEU A 19 15.43 -7.24 -3.69
N GLU A 20 15.62 -7.42 -5.00
CA GLU A 20 15.64 -6.31 -5.97
C GLU A 20 14.24 -5.89 -6.44
N GLN A 21 13.26 -6.80 -6.37
CA GLN A 21 11.88 -6.52 -6.75
C GLN A 21 10.89 -7.09 -5.73
N LEU A 22 9.96 -6.25 -5.30
CA LEU A 22 8.89 -6.59 -4.36
C LEU A 22 7.54 -6.30 -5.01
N ASN A 23 6.68 -7.32 -5.07
CA ASN A 23 5.29 -7.16 -5.49
C ASN A 23 4.38 -7.56 -4.32
N ILE A 24 3.47 -6.69 -3.92
CA ILE A 24 2.48 -6.96 -2.88
C ILE A 24 1.08 -6.89 -3.47
N HIS A 25 0.28 -7.91 -3.21
CA HIS A 25 -1.13 -7.96 -3.58
C HIS A 25 -2.00 -7.91 -2.33
N ARG A 26 -2.95 -6.96 -2.28
CA ARG A 26 -3.85 -6.79 -1.14
C ARG A 26 -5.28 -6.58 -1.58
N LEU A 27 -6.18 -7.14 -0.77
CA LEU A 27 -7.62 -6.94 -0.84
C LEU A 27 -8.03 -6.03 0.32
N PHE A 28 -8.83 -5.02 0.03
CA PHE A 28 -9.32 -4.08 1.03
C PHE A 28 -10.81 -3.84 0.86
N TYR A 29 -11.58 -4.16 1.90
CA TYR A 29 -12.99 -3.83 1.98
C TYR A 29 -13.13 -2.46 2.63
N ILE A 30 -13.56 -1.48 1.85
CA ILE A 30 -13.86 -0.14 2.35
C ILE A 30 -15.19 -0.26 3.09
N SER A 31 -15.17 -0.65 4.36
CA SER A 31 -16.38 -0.62 5.19
C SER A 31 -16.76 0.83 5.52
N ARG A 32 -15.73 1.67 5.75
CA ARG A 32 -15.80 3.13 5.92
C ARG A 32 -14.49 3.74 5.39
N ILE A 33 -14.58 4.93 4.80
CA ILE A 33 -13.39 5.77 4.57
C ILE A 33 -12.87 6.15 5.96
N THR A 34 -11.65 5.75 6.29
CA THR A 34 -11.02 6.13 7.55
C THR A 34 -9.70 6.84 7.27
N GLU A 35 -9.43 7.90 8.03
CA GLU A 35 -8.15 8.60 7.98
C GLU A 35 -6.99 7.66 8.32
N SER A 36 -7.21 6.65 9.15
CA SER A 36 -6.18 5.65 9.50
C SER A 36 -5.64 4.90 8.29
N PHE A 37 -6.47 4.65 7.27
CA PHE A 37 -6.03 4.00 6.04
C PHE A 37 -5.24 4.97 5.15
N LEU A 38 -5.66 6.23 5.08
CA LEU A 38 -4.97 7.26 4.31
C LEU A 38 -3.59 7.58 4.88
N ASN A 39 -3.48 7.58 6.21
CA ASN A 39 -2.24 7.88 6.93
C ASN A 39 -1.38 6.63 7.18
N TYR A 40 -1.72 5.50 6.56
CA TYR A 40 -0.88 4.32 6.63
C TYR A 40 0.47 4.57 5.94
N ASP A 41 1.54 3.97 6.46
CA ASP A 41 2.92 4.16 5.98
C ASP A 41 3.22 3.43 4.66
N TRP A 42 2.27 2.65 4.14
CA TRP A 42 2.40 1.87 2.91
C TRP A 42 3.60 0.91 2.90
N PHE A 43 4.00 0.42 4.08
CA PHE A 43 5.19 -0.40 4.31
C PHE A 43 6.53 0.32 4.06
N ALA A 44 6.56 1.64 3.86
CA ALA A 44 7.78 2.37 3.52
C ALA A 44 8.89 2.20 4.57
N SER A 45 8.55 2.30 5.85
CA SER A 45 9.50 2.12 6.96
C SER A 45 10.06 0.69 7.00
N ILE A 46 9.21 -0.32 6.78
CA ILE A 46 9.63 -1.72 6.80
C ILE A 46 10.53 -2.02 5.60
N ILE A 47 10.13 -1.56 4.41
CA ILE A 47 10.89 -1.77 3.17
C ILE A 47 12.26 -1.09 3.26
N SER A 48 12.31 0.18 3.65
CA SER A 48 13.57 0.93 3.79
C SER A 48 14.51 0.34 4.85
N THR A 49 13.97 -0.31 5.89
CA THR A 49 14.77 -0.99 6.91
C THR A 49 15.50 -2.22 6.35
N HIS A 50 14.82 -3.05 5.56
CA HIS A 50 15.35 -4.38 5.18
C HIS A 50 15.89 -4.47 3.76
N LEU A 51 15.35 -3.69 2.81
CA LEU A 51 15.57 -3.89 1.37
C LEU A 51 16.36 -2.73 0.75
N ARG A 52 17.62 -2.56 1.15
CA ARG A 52 18.47 -1.43 0.70
C ARG A 52 18.80 -1.43 -0.78
N ILE A 53 18.73 -2.59 -1.44
CA ILE A 53 19.01 -2.74 -2.87
C ILE A 53 17.73 -2.85 -3.71
N LEU A 54 16.56 -2.59 -3.12
CA LEU A 54 15.30 -2.67 -3.85
C LEU A 54 15.29 -1.67 -5.00
N HIS A 55 15.04 -2.16 -6.21
CA HIS A 55 14.92 -1.33 -7.41
C HIS A 55 13.46 -1.08 -7.77
N ARG A 56 12.58 -2.06 -7.54
CA ARG A 56 11.17 -2.01 -7.96
C ARG A 56 10.23 -2.44 -6.85
N PHE A 57 9.22 -1.62 -6.60
CA PHE A 57 8.13 -1.92 -5.69
C PHE A 57 6.78 -1.74 -6.37
N HIS A 58 6.03 -2.82 -6.53
CA HIS A 58 4.67 -2.75 -7.04
C HIS A 58 3.66 -3.14 -5.98
N PHE A 59 2.67 -2.28 -5.80
CA PHE A 59 1.57 -2.49 -4.88
C PHE A 59 0.26 -2.60 -5.64
N TYR A 60 -0.35 -3.79 -5.58
CA TYR A 60 -1.62 -4.09 -6.22
C TYR A 60 -2.70 -4.10 -5.14
N LEU A 61 -3.54 -3.06 -5.16
CA LEU A 61 -4.63 -2.89 -4.21
C LEU A 61 -5.95 -3.12 -4.93
N ARG A 62 -6.70 -4.14 -4.49
CA ARG A 62 -8.08 -4.34 -4.91
C ARG A 62 -9.02 -3.88 -3.82
N CYS A 63 -9.77 -2.83 -4.12
CA CYS A 63 -10.70 -2.17 -3.22
C CYS A 63 -12.14 -2.61 -3.50
N PHE A 64 -12.91 -2.82 -2.45
CA PHE A 64 -14.35 -3.06 -2.52
C PHE A 64 -15.07 -1.93 -1.77
N PRO A 65 -15.59 -0.91 -2.49
CA PRO A 65 -16.37 0.17 -1.89
C PRO A 65 -17.66 -0.37 -1.28
N PRO A 66 -18.20 0.28 -0.23
CA PRO A 66 -19.50 -0.10 0.31
C PRO A 66 -20.60 0.36 -0.65
N LYS A 67 -21.72 -0.37 -0.71
CA LYS A 67 -22.80 -0.16 -1.69
C LYS A 67 -23.42 1.25 -1.68
N ASN A 68 -23.23 1.99 -0.60
CA ASN A 68 -23.80 3.31 -0.37
C ASN A 68 -22.81 4.46 -0.66
N LEU A 69 -21.59 4.17 -1.11
CA LEU A 69 -20.64 5.21 -1.49
C LEU A 69 -20.92 5.67 -2.92
N THR A 70 -20.88 6.97 -3.16
CA THR A 70 -20.99 7.49 -4.53
C THR A 70 -19.71 7.18 -5.30
N GLU A 71 -19.81 7.14 -6.63
CA GLU A 71 -18.64 7.00 -7.50
C GLU A 71 -17.65 8.15 -7.29
N TYR A 72 -18.16 9.38 -7.14
CA TYR A 72 -17.34 10.56 -6.84
C TYR A 72 -16.57 10.44 -5.52
N ASP A 73 -17.22 10.00 -4.44
CA ASP A 73 -16.56 9.81 -3.14
C ASP A 73 -15.51 8.69 -3.21
N THR A 74 -15.81 7.65 -3.99
CA THR A 74 -14.88 6.54 -4.23
C THR A 74 -13.65 7.06 -4.95
N GLU A 75 -13.82 7.76 -6.06
CA GLU A 75 -12.71 8.32 -6.84
C GLU A 75 -11.87 9.30 -6.02
N LYS A 76 -12.52 10.20 -5.27
CA LYS A 76 -11.86 11.15 -4.37
C LYS A 76 -11.00 10.42 -3.34
N PHE A 77 -11.51 9.35 -2.74
CA PHE A 77 -10.77 8.54 -1.78
C PHE A 77 -9.59 7.80 -2.43
N LEU A 78 -9.80 7.19 -3.60
CA LEU A 78 -8.74 6.52 -4.34
C LEU A 78 -7.61 7.47 -4.74
N ASN A 79 -7.94 8.71 -5.10
CA ASN A 79 -6.94 9.73 -5.41
C ASN A 79 -6.13 10.15 -4.17
N GLN A 80 -6.76 10.21 -2.99
CA GLN A 80 -6.03 10.46 -1.74
C GLN A 80 -5.08 9.30 -1.39
N ILE A 81 -5.51 8.05 -1.60
CA ILE A 81 -4.64 6.87 -1.44
C ILE A 81 -3.43 6.96 -2.36
N LYS A 82 -3.65 7.26 -3.65
CA LYS A 82 -2.55 7.40 -4.61
C LYS A 82 -1.54 8.46 -4.17
N LYS A 83 -2.03 9.63 -3.74
CA LYS A 83 -1.19 10.71 -3.25
C LYS A 83 -0.35 10.25 -2.06
N LYS A 84 -0.98 9.62 -1.06
CA LYS A 84 -0.31 9.15 0.16
C LYS A 84 0.72 8.06 -0.12
N PHE A 85 0.41 7.11 -0.99
CA PHE A 85 1.36 6.09 -1.42
C PHE A 85 2.60 6.69 -2.08
N ILE A 86 2.42 7.66 -2.98
CA ILE A 86 3.54 8.34 -3.66
C ILE A 86 4.39 9.08 -2.63
N GLU A 87 3.76 9.83 -1.72
CA GLU A 87 4.45 10.53 -0.62
C GLU A 87 5.31 9.56 0.23
N SER A 88 4.81 8.37 0.54
CA SER A 88 5.52 7.36 1.34
C SER A 88 6.73 6.71 0.65
N HIS A 89 6.73 6.65 -0.68
CA HIS A 89 7.75 5.90 -1.44
C HIS A 89 8.59 6.76 -2.38
N GLN A 90 8.46 8.08 -2.29
CA GLN A 90 9.19 8.99 -3.16
C GLN A 90 10.70 8.81 -3.01
N ASP A 91 11.41 8.81 -4.14
CA ASP A 91 12.88 8.87 -4.23
C ASP A 91 13.67 7.69 -3.64
N GLN A 92 13.02 6.59 -3.23
CA GLN A 92 13.71 5.39 -2.72
C GLN A 92 13.95 4.32 -3.79
N TYR A 93 12.98 4.13 -4.69
CA TYR A 93 12.99 3.10 -5.74
C TYR A 93 11.87 3.39 -6.74
N GLN A 94 11.82 2.64 -7.85
CA GLN A 94 10.70 2.73 -8.77
C GLN A 94 9.46 2.09 -8.12
N SER A 95 8.55 2.94 -7.65
CA SER A 95 7.30 2.50 -7.02
C SER A 95 6.11 2.64 -7.97
N ARG A 96 5.17 1.70 -7.87
CA ARG A 96 3.91 1.75 -8.62
C ARG A 96 2.77 1.23 -7.78
N LEU A 97 1.69 2.01 -7.70
CA LEU A 97 0.43 1.60 -7.13
C LEU A 97 -0.58 1.33 -8.24
N ILE A 98 -1.20 0.16 -8.21
CA ILE A 98 -2.27 -0.25 -9.11
C ILE A 98 -3.51 -0.49 -8.25
N ILE A 99 -4.54 0.32 -8.47
CA ILE A 99 -5.82 0.17 -7.78
C ILE A 99 -6.85 -0.42 -8.74
N GLN A 100 -7.52 -1.48 -8.31
CA GLN A 100 -8.72 -2.01 -8.95
C GLN A 100 -9.89 -1.85 -7.99
N HIS A 101 -11.01 -1.30 -8.44
CA HIS A 101 -12.26 -1.32 -7.68
C HIS A 101 -13.34 -2.08 -8.46
N SER A 102 -14.18 -2.82 -7.74
CA SER A 102 -15.29 -3.62 -8.27
C SER A 102 -16.58 -3.29 -7.53
#